data_AF-A0A653Z0B7-F1
#
_entry.id   AF-A0A653Z0B7-F1
#
_cell.length_a   1.000
_cell.length_b   1.000
_cell.length_c   1.000
_cell.angle_alpha   90.00
_cell.angle_beta   90.00
_cell.angle_gamma   90.00
#
_symmetry.space_group_name_H-M   'P 1'
#
loop_
_entity.id
_entity.type
_entity.pdbx_description
1 polymer ?
#
loop_
_entity_poly.entity_id
_entity_poly.type
_entity_poly.pdbx_seq_one_letter_code
_entity_poly.pdbx_strand_id
1 'polypeptide(L)'
;MRALVLNCTLKSSPTPSNTDVLANVVIEALREKGVDVEVIRAVDHRIPPGVETDLGEGDEWPKIYDLLMASWTYWNMGPGPGPSYTETDHGHEWSESTGKTMAANLFAAATALQANPLPPAG
;
A
#
# COMPACT_ATOMS: atom_id res chain seq x y z
N MET A 1 -12.39 9.87 -0.82
CA MET A 1 -11.56 8.64 -0.75
C MET A 1 -10.15 9.07 -0.38
N ARG A 2 -9.44 8.29 0.43
CA ARG A 2 -8.04 8.57 0.81
C ARG A 2 -7.12 7.49 0.25
N ALA A 3 -5.92 7.89 -0.16
CA ALA A 3 -4.85 6.98 -0.54
C ALA A 3 -3.55 7.38 0.15
N LEU A 4 -2.78 6.40 0.58
CA LEU A 4 -1.44 6.58 1.12
C LEU A 4 -0.43 5.96 0.17
N VAL A 5 0.60 6.73 -0.20
CA VAL A 5 1.74 6.23 -0.96
C VAL A 5 2.94 6.11 -0.01
N LEU A 6 3.36 4.88 0.26
CA LEU A 6 4.61 4.60 0.96
C LEU A 6 5.74 4.45 -0.07
N ASN A 7 6.59 5.48 -0.17
CA ASN A 7 7.76 5.45 -1.02
C ASN A 7 8.97 4.84 -0.29
N CYS A 8 9.37 3.66 -0.74
CA CYS A 8 10.49 2.89 -0.19
C CYS A 8 11.83 3.13 -0.92
N THR A 9 12.03 4.30 -1.52
CA THR A 9 13.34 4.73 -2.03
C THR A 9 14.36 4.76 -0.89
N LEU A 10 15.62 4.42 -1.19
CA LEU A 10 16.73 4.51 -0.23
C LEU A 10 17.37 5.91 -0.20
N LYS A 11 16.87 6.86 -0.99
CA LYS A 11 17.40 8.22 -1.08
C LYS A 11 16.62 9.15 -0.16
N SER A 12 17.27 9.64 0.90
CA SER A 12 16.66 10.59 1.84
C SER A 12 16.28 11.91 1.16
N SER A 13 15.21 12.54 1.63
CA SER A 13 14.80 13.86 1.19
C SER A 13 15.86 14.93 1.48
N PRO A 14 16.02 15.96 0.62
CA PRO A 14 15.25 16.23 -0.60
C PRO A 14 15.83 15.57 -1.87
N THR A 15 16.65 14.51 -1.75
CA THR A 15 17.32 13.90 -2.92
C THR A 15 16.29 13.42 -3.95
N PRO A 16 16.48 13.73 -5.25
CA PRO A 16 15.61 13.23 -6.31
C PRO A 16 15.61 11.70 -6.39
N SER A 17 14.42 11.12 -6.53
CA SER A 17 14.24 9.67 -6.62
C SER A 17 13.25 9.32 -7.74
N ASN A 18 13.59 8.31 -8.53
CA ASN A 18 12.77 7.86 -9.66
C ASN A 18 11.41 7.37 -9.18
N THR A 19 11.36 6.73 -8.01
CA THR A 19 10.13 6.27 -7.38
C THR A 19 9.19 7.44 -7.08
N ASP A 20 9.69 8.59 -6.65
CA ASP A 20 8.85 9.78 -6.43
C ASP A 20 8.25 10.30 -7.74
N VAL A 21 9.08 10.38 -8.79
CA VAL A 21 8.63 10.86 -10.10
C VAL A 21 7.53 9.96 -10.67
N LEU A 22 7.73 8.63 -10.62
CA LEU A 22 6.74 7.67 -11.10
C LEU A 22 5.48 7.63 -10.21
N ALA A 23 5.64 7.69 -8.89
CA ALA A 23 4.52 7.77 -7.97
C ALA A 23 3.66 9.01 -8.22
N ASN A 24 4.28 10.15 -8.52
CA ASN A 24 3.57 11.40 -8.81
C ASN A 24 2.62 11.28 -10.01
N VAL A 25 2.92 10.46 -11.02
CA VAL A 25 1.99 10.21 -12.14
C VAL A 25 0.67 9.62 -11.63
N VAL A 26 0.75 8.65 -10.71
CA VAL A 26 -0.44 8.01 -10.12
C VAL A 26 -1.12 8.94 -9.13
N ILE A 27 -0.35 9.65 -8.30
CA ILE A 27 -0.86 10.60 -7.29
C ILE A 27 -1.69 11.68 -7.96
N GLU A 28 -1.19 12.31 -9.03
CA GLU A 28 -1.91 13.36 -9.74
C GLU A 28 -3.18 12.82 -10.39
N ALA A 29 -3.12 11.66 -11.05
CA ALA A 29 -4.30 11.02 -11.63
C ALA A 29 -5.38 10.63 -10.57
N LEU A 30 -4.97 10.29 -9.35
CA LEU A 30 -5.88 10.06 -8.22
C LEU A 30 -6.48 11.37 -7.70
N ARG A 31 -5.66 12.41 -7.55
CA ARG A 31 -6.11 13.75 -7.13
C ARG A 31 -7.13 14.36 -8.08
N GLU A 32 -6.93 14.21 -9.39
CA GLU A 32 -7.90 14.63 -10.42
C GLU A 32 -9.27 13.98 -10.25
N LYS A 33 -9.33 12.78 -9.65
CA LYS A 33 -10.57 12.05 -9.34
C LYS A 33 -11.13 12.39 -7.96
N GLY A 34 -10.58 13.39 -7.27
CA GLY A 34 -11.01 13.82 -5.94
C GLY A 34 -10.54 12.90 -4.80
N VAL A 35 -9.50 12.10 -5.02
CA VAL A 35 -8.85 11.31 -3.96
C VAL A 35 -7.87 12.20 -3.20
N ASP A 36 -7.98 12.21 -1.88
CA ASP A 36 -6.97 12.84 -1.00
C ASP A 36 -5.78 11.88 -0.89
N VAL A 37 -4.59 12.34 -1.26
CA VAL A 37 -3.38 11.49 -1.36
C VAL A 37 -2.28 12.03 -0.46
N GLU A 38 -1.87 11.20 0.48
CA GLU A 38 -0.74 11.41 1.39
C GLU A 38 0.46 10.58 0.94
N VAL A 39 1.67 11.10 1.13
CA VAL A 39 2.92 10.44 0.72
C VAL A 39 3.87 10.39 1.90
N ILE A 40 4.38 9.20 2.22
CA ILE A 40 5.41 8.98 3.23
C ILE A 40 6.64 8.40 2.54
N ARG A 41 7.81 9.01 2.75
CA ARG A 41 9.08 8.45 2.30
C ARG A 41 9.72 7.69 3.45
N ALA A 42 9.74 6.36 3.38
CA ALA A 42 10.13 5.50 4.49
C ALA A 42 11.54 5.82 5.03
N VAL A 43 12.50 6.16 4.15
CA VAL A 43 13.88 6.47 4.52
C VAL A 43 14.05 7.78 5.30
N ASP A 44 13.04 8.65 5.31
CA ASP A 44 13.07 9.89 6.09
C ASP A 44 12.68 9.65 7.57
N HIS A 45 12.25 8.43 7.89
CA HIS A 45 11.85 8.02 9.24
C HIS A 45 12.81 6.97 9.80
N ARG A 46 13.01 6.99 11.12
CA ARG A 46 13.76 5.95 11.81
C ARG A 46 12.90 4.69 11.91
N ILE A 47 13.12 3.77 10.99
CA ILE A 47 12.48 2.46 10.93
C ILE A 47 13.57 1.38 11.08
N PRO A 48 13.73 0.78 12.27
CA PRO A 48 14.67 -0.32 12.47
C PRO A 48 14.22 -1.57 11.69
N PRO A 49 15.15 -2.42 11.23
CA PRO A 49 14.79 -3.67 10.58
C PRO A 49 14.16 -4.65 11.57
N GLY A 50 13.01 -5.21 11.21
CA GLY A 50 12.34 -6.28 11.96
C GLY A 50 10.94 -6.58 11.44
N VAL A 51 10.18 -7.38 12.18
CA VAL A 51 8.83 -7.85 11.82
C VAL A 51 7.76 -7.43 12.84
N GLU A 52 8.17 -6.71 13.89
CA GLU A 52 7.27 -6.20 14.91
C GLU A 52 6.75 -4.79 14.54
N THR A 53 5.57 -4.41 15.02
CA THR A 53 4.97 -3.08 14.75
C THR A 53 5.67 -2.00 15.57
N ASP A 54 6.29 -2.37 16.69
CA ASP A 54 7.03 -1.47 17.56
C ASP A 54 8.29 -2.19 18.07
N LEU A 55 9.45 -1.72 17.63
CA LEU A 55 10.76 -2.22 18.07
C LEU A 55 11.38 -1.36 19.20
N GLY A 56 10.62 -0.42 19.75
CA GLY A 56 11.00 0.37 20.92
C GLY A 56 11.65 1.71 20.58
N GLU A 57 12.63 2.11 21.40
CA GLU A 57 13.08 3.51 21.47
C GLU A 57 13.44 4.12 20.11
N GLY A 58 12.66 5.15 19.72
CA GLY A 58 12.83 5.94 18.50
C GLY A 58 12.30 5.28 17.22
N ASP A 59 11.60 4.14 17.31
CA ASP A 59 10.95 3.55 16.15
C ASP A 59 9.74 4.40 15.73
N GLU A 60 9.72 4.81 14.46
CA GLU A 60 8.64 5.60 13.88
C GLU A 60 7.63 4.75 13.09
N TRP A 61 7.89 3.45 12.93
CA TRP A 61 7.00 2.51 12.25
C TRP A 61 5.57 2.46 12.83
N PRO A 62 5.33 2.48 14.17
CA PRO A 62 3.96 2.48 14.71
C PRO A 62 3.08 3.61 14.14
N LYS A 63 3.64 4.80 13.93
CA LYS A 63 2.90 5.95 13.40
C LYS A 63 2.55 5.77 11.92
N ILE A 64 3.49 5.23 11.15
CA ILE A 64 3.29 4.92 9.72
C ILE A 64 2.29 3.77 9.57
N TYR A 65 2.37 2.77 10.45
CA TYR A 65 1.43 1.65 10.55
C TYR A 65 -0.02 2.12 10.75
N ASP A 66 -0.26 3.06 11.66
CA ASP A 66 -1.60 3.60 11.89
C ASP A 66 -2.19 4.25 10.62
N LEU A 67 -1.37 4.95 9.83
CA LEU A 67 -1.78 5.54 8.56
C LEU A 67 -2.05 4.48 7.48
N LEU A 68 -1.26 3.41 7.46
CA LEU A 68 -1.48 2.25 6.58
C LEU A 68 -2.77 1.51 6.93
N MET A 69 -3.09 1.36 8.20
CA MET A 69 -4.33 0.71 8.68
C MET A 69 -5.59 1.54 8.41
N ALA A 70 -5.46 2.86 8.38
CA ALA A 70 -6.52 3.75 7.89
C ALA A 70 -6.73 3.65 6.36
N SER A 71 -5.86 2.91 5.66
CA SER A 71 -5.87 2.71 4.21
C SER A 71 -6.08 1.22 3.87
N TRP A 72 -6.63 0.91 2.70
CA TRP A 72 -6.79 -0.49 2.27
C TRP A 72 -5.48 -1.02 1.68
N THR A 73 -4.61 -1.60 2.50
CA THR A 73 -3.22 -1.91 2.10
C THR A 73 -2.77 -3.36 2.30
N TYR A 74 -3.60 -4.27 2.86
CA TYR A 74 -3.09 -5.58 3.28
C TYR A 74 -4.00 -6.78 3.02
N TRP A 75 -3.37 -7.93 2.78
CA TRP A 75 -3.99 -9.19 2.37
C TRP A 75 -4.23 -10.18 3.50
N ASN A 76 -3.58 -10.01 4.66
CA ASN A 76 -3.72 -10.89 5.83
C ASN A 76 -3.38 -10.16 7.13
N MET A 77 -4.38 -9.80 7.94
CA MET A 77 -4.21 -9.26 9.32
C MET A 77 -3.45 -7.93 9.50
N GLY A 78 -3.34 -7.09 8.47
CA GLY A 78 -2.65 -5.79 8.57
C GLY A 78 -1.11 -5.93 8.70
N PRO A 79 -0.33 -4.86 8.43
CA PRO A 79 1.12 -4.93 8.47
C PRO A 79 1.72 -4.92 9.89
N GLY A 80 1.62 -5.99 10.69
CA GLY A 80 2.11 -5.98 12.08
C GLY A 80 2.49 -7.34 12.66
N PRO A 81 2.90 -7.39 13.94
CA PRO A 81 3.38 -8.59 14.58
C PRO A 81 2.22 -9.53 14.79
N GLY A 82 2.47 -10.75 14.37
CA GLY A 82 1.60 -11.88 14.52
C GLY A 82 2.37 -13.12 14.06
N PRO A 83 1.90 -14.31 14.45
CA PRO A 83 2.41 -15.53 13.85
C PRO A 83 2.36 -15.42 12.32
N SER A 84 3.37 -15.95 11.65
CA SER A 84 3.38 -15.99 10.18
C SER A 84 2.10 -16.65 9.69
N TYR A 85 1.64 -16.31 8.48
CA TYR A 85 0.45 -16.96 7.89
C TYR A 85 0.51 -18.49 8.00
N THR A 86 1.69 -19.10 7.83
CA THR A 86 1.90 -20.55 7.92
C THR A 86 1.90 -21.13 9.33
N GLU A 87 1.87 -20.29 10.37
CA GLU A 87 2.05 -20.66 11.77
C GLU A 87 0.76 -20.51 12.59
N THR A 88 -0.32 -20.02 11.97
CA THR A 88 -1.65 -19.84 12.59
C THR A 88 -2.73 -20.11 11.56
N ASP A 89 -3.91 -20.56 11.97
CA ASP A 89 -5.12 -20.62 11.11
C ASP A 89 -5.93 -19.31 11.15
N HIS A 90 -5.56 -18.39 12.05
CA HIS A 90 -6.28 -17.13 12.25
C HIS A 90 -6.22 -16.23 11.00
N GLY A 91 -7.38 -15.74 10.55
CA GLY A 91 -7.47 -14.82 9.41
C GLY A 91 -7.42 -15.49 8.04
N HIS A 92 -7.16 -16.80 7.93
CA HIS A 92 -7.02 -17.51 6.65
C HIS A 92 -8.27 -17.42 5.77
N GLU A 93 -9.45 -17.67 6.33
CA GLU A 93 -10.71 -17.62 5.57
C GLU A 93 -10.95 -16.22 4.99
N TRP A 94 -10.67 -15.17 5.78
CA TRP A 94 -10.78 -13.79 5.31
C TRP A 94 -9.76 -13.48 4.22
N SER A 95 -8.51 -13.88 4.40
CA SER A 95 -7.42 -13.69 3.43
C SER A 95 -7.69 -14.42 2.12
N GLU A 96 -8.17 -15.66 2.20
CA GLU A 96 -8.58 -16.46 1.04
C GLU A 96 -9.77 -15.85 0.31
N SER A 97 -10.82 -15.45 1.04
CA SER A 97 -11.99 -14.79 0.48
C SER A 97 -11.63 -13.46 -0.19
N THR A 98 -10.79 -12.66 0.45
CA THR A 98 -10.30 -11.38 -0.09
C THR A 98 -9.45 -11.60 -1.34
N GLY A 99 -8.56 -12.58 -1.33
CA GLY A 99 -7.76 -13.00 -2.48
C GLY A 99 -8.62 -13.44 -3.67
N LYS A 100 -9.63 -14.29 -3.42
CA LYS A 100 -10.61 -14.72 -4.44
C LYS A 100 -11.41 -13.54 -5.00
N THR A 101 -11.82 -12.62 -4.14
CA THR A 101 -12.57 -11.41 -4.54
C THR A 101 -11.72 -10.50 -5.42
N MET A 102 -10.44 -10.29 -5.08
CA MET A 102 -9.52 -9.56 -5.96
C MET A 102 -9.38 -10.24 -7.31
N ALA A 103 -9.14 -11.55 -7.34
CA ALA A 103 -8.98 -12.30 -8.57
C ALA A 103 -10.23 -12.17 -9.47
N ALA A 104 -11.42 -12.28 -8.87
CA ALA A 104 -12.69 -12.09 -9.58
C ALA A 104 -12.84 -10.66 -10.12
N ASN A 105 -12.55 -9.64 -9.31
CA ASN A 105 -12.62 -8.25 -9.73
C ASN A 105 -11.63 -7.92 -10.85
N LEU A 106 -10.40 -8.43 -10.75
CA LEU A 106 -9.37 -8.25 -11.78
C LEU A 106 -9.80 -8.92 -13.10
N PHE A 107 -10.30 -10.15 -13.04
CA PHE A 107 -10.79 -10.86 -14.22
C PHE A 107 -11.99 -10.16 -14.86
N ALA A 108 -12.95 -9.68 -14.06
CA ALA A 108 -14.11 -8.94 -14.53
C ALA A 108 -13.70 -7.61 -15.16
N ALA A 109 -12.81 -6.85 -14.51
CA ALA A 109 -12.27 -5.61 -15.05
C ALA A 109 -11.52 -5.84 -16.36
N ALA A 110 -10.64 -6.85 -16.42
CA ALA A 110 -9.91 -7.21 -17.64
C ALA A 110 -10.85 -7.59 -18.79
N THR A 111 -11.89 -8.39 -18.50
CA THR A 111 -12.91 -8.78 -19.48
C THR A 111 -13.71 -7.57 -19.97
N ALA A 112 -14.10 -6.68 -19.07
CA ALA A 112 -14.80 -5.45 -19.41
C ALA A 112 -13.93 -4.52 -20.28
N LEU A 113 -12.64 -4.40 -19.97
CA LEU A 113 -11.67 -3.63 -20.73
C LEU A 113 -11.35 -4.26 -22.10
N GLN A 114 -11.40 -5.59 -22.22
CA GLN A 114 -11.26 -6.26 -23.51
C GLN A 114 -12.47 -5.99 -24.41
N ALA A 115 -13.68 -6.02 -23.83
CA ALA A 115 -14.91 -5.71 -24.56
C ALA A 115 -15.05 -4.22 -24.89
N ASN A 116 -14.60 -3.35 -23.97
CA ASN A 116 -14.66 -1.89 -24.08
C ASN A 116 -13.32 -1.29 -23.64
N PRO A 117 -12.32 -1.22 -24.54
CA PRO A 117 -11.03 -0.65 -24.21
C PRO A 117 -11.16 0.79 -23.72
N LEU A 118 -10.41 1.14 -22.67
CA LEU A 118 -10.31 2.53 -22.27
C LEU A 118 -9.74 3.34 -23.44
N PRO A 119 -10.31 4.51 -23.74
CA PRO A 119 -9.70 5.41 -24.69
C PRO A 119 -8.28 5.75 -24.20
N PRO A 120 -7.31 5.95 -25.11
CA PRO A 120 -5.98 6.36 -24.71
C PRO A 120 -6.08 7.62 -23.84
N ALA A 121 -5.37 7.61 -22.70
CA ALA A 121 -5.23 8.82 -21.89
C ALA A 121 -4.58 9.89 -22.78
N GLY A 122 -5.31 10.98 -23.02
CA GLY A 122 -4.87 12.11 -23.83
C GLY A 122 -3.76 12.92 -23.17
#